data_AF-A0A4U9HFA1-F1
#
_entry.id   AF-A0A4U9HFA1-F1
#
_cell.length_a   1.000
_cell.length_b   1.000
_cell.length_c   1.000
_cell.angle_alpha   90.00
_cell.angle_beta   90.00
_cell.angle_gamma   90.00
#
_symmetry.space_group_name_H-M   'P 1'
#
loop_
_entity.id
_entity.type
_entity.pdbx_description
1 polymer ?
#
loop_
_entity_poly.entity_id
_entity_poly.type
_entity_poly.pdbx_seq_one_letter_code
_entity_poly.pdbx_strand_id
1 'polypeptide(L)'
;MLVLDDQPDVRQTLCEQLHQLGYLTLEAETGEQALQMLNASADIEMFISDLMLPGNLSGAEVIQHVRQHFPHLPVLLISGQDLRPAHNPQLPDVGAVT
;
A
#
# COMPACT_ATOMS: atom_id res chain seq x y z
N MET A 1 0.49 10.46 4.24
CA MET A 1 0.57 9.01 3.95
C MET A 1 -0.37 8.67 2.81
N LEU A 2 -0.07 7.69 1.96
CA LEU A 2 -0.98 7.23 0.91
C LEU A 2 -1.46 5.81 1.24
N VAL A 3 -2.77 5.59 1.20
CA VAL A 3 -3.41 4.31 1.48
C VAL A 3 -4.07 3.79 0.20
N LEU A 4 -3.66 2.60 -0.24
CA LEU A 4 -4.20 1.89 -1.40
C LEU A 4 -4.94 0.64 -0.95
N ASP A 5 -6.24 0.60 -1.19
CA ASP A 5 -7.12 -0.53 -0.88
C ASP A 5 -8.37 -0.40 -1.76
N ASP A 6 -8.79 -1.48 -2.44
CA ASP A 6 -9.96 -1.46 -3.33
C ASP A 6 -11.29 -1.54 -2.55
N GLN A 7 -11.25 -1.96 -1.28
CA GLN A 7 -12.42 -2.10 -0.43
C GLN A 7 -12.70 -0.78 0.31
N PRO A 8 -13.76 -0.04 -0.03
CA PRO A 8 -13.99 1.30 0.50
C PRO A 8 -14.15 1.31 2.03
N ASP A 9 -14.86 0.34 2.58
CA ASP A 9 -15.10 0.25 4.03
C ASP A 9 -13.80 0.00 4.81
N VAL A 10 -12.90 -0.84 4.27
CA VAL A 10 -11.60 -1.15 4.89
C VAL A 10 -10.69 0.08 4.81
N ARG A 11 -10.58 0.68 3.61
CA ARG A 11 -9.79 1.88 3.37
C ARG A 11 -10.21 3.05 4.26
N GLN A 12 -11.51 3.30 4.35
CA GLN A 12 -12.08 4.37 5.17
C GLN A 12 -11.79 4.13 6.65
N THR A 13 -12.05 2.92 7.15
CA THR A 13 -11.79 2.56 8.55
C THR A 13 -10.31 2.72 8.91
N LEU A 14 -9.39 2.34 8.01
CA LEU A 14 -7.96 2.53 8.22
C LEU A 14 -7.58 4.01 8.24
N CYS A 15 -8.09 4.80 7.30
CA CYS A 15 -7.84 6.24 7.24
C CYS A 15 -8.36 6.97 8.48
N GLU A 16 -9.56 6.64 8.96
CA GLU A 16 -10.14 7.22 10.17
C GLU A 16 -9.27 6.91 11.40
N GLN A 17 -8.78 5.67 11.54
CA GLN A 17 -7.87 5.31 12.64
C GLN A 17 -6.54 6.07 12.55
N LEU A 18 -5.96 6.21 11.35
CA LEU A 18 -4.75 6.99 11.15
C LEU A 18 -4.96 8.48 11.48
N HIS A 19 -6.12 9.04 11.10
CA HIS A 19 -6.48 10.43 11.45
C HIS A 19 -6.63 10.62 12.95
N GLN A 20 -7.24 9.66 13.67
CA GLN A 20 -7.34 9.70 15.13
C GLN A 20 -5.97 9.68 15.83
N LEU A 21 -4.97 9.06 15.20
CA LEU A 21 -3.58 9.07 15.66
C LEU A 21 -2.80 10.34 15.25
N GLY A 22 -3.45 11.27 14.53
CA GLY A 22 -2.86 12.55 14.12
C GLY A 22 -2.17 12.53 12.76
N TYR A 23 -2.29 11.45 11.98
CA TYR A 23 -1.73 11.35 10.64
C TYR A 23 -2.69 11.88 9.58
N LEU A 24 -2.15 12.39 8.48
CA LEU A 24 -2.94 12.73 7.29
C LEU A 24 -2.79 11.63 6.24
N THR A 25 -3.92 11.25 5.63
CA THR A 25 -3.96 10.23 4.57
C THR A 25 -4.51 10.80 3.27
N LEU A 26 -3.93 10.31 2.16
CA LEU A 26 -4.51 10.32 0.84
C LEU A 26 -5.00 8.91 0.55
N GLU A 27 -6.08 8.79 -0.22
CA GLU A 27 -6.73 7.52 -0.53
C GLU A 27 -6.64 7.22 -2.02
N ALA A 28 -6.30 5.97 -2.35
CA ALA A 28 -6.37 5.42 -3.69
C ALA A 28 -7.15 4.11 -3.68
N GLU A 29 -8.00 3.92 -4.70
CA GLU A 29 -8.80 2.71 -4.88
C GLU A 29 -8.15 1.75 -5.89
N THR A 30 -7.24 2.25 -6.73
CA THR A 30 -6.52 1.45 -7.74
C THR A 30 -5.03 1.73 -7.74
N GLY A 31 -4.26 0.76 -8.23
CA GLY A 31 -2.81 0.90 -8.38
C GLY A 31 -2.41 2.10 -9.24
N GLU A 32 -3.13 2.36 -10.34
CA GLU A 32 -2.86 3.50 -11.23
C GLU A 32 -3.05 4.83 -10.50
N GLN A 33 -4.13 4.96 -9.73
CA GLN A 33 -4.39 6.16 -8.94
C GLN A 33 -3.30 6.37 -7.90
N ALA A 34 -2.88 5.31 -7.21
CA ALA A 34 -1.79 5.39 -6.23
C ALA A 34 -0.48 5.85 -6.90
N LEU A 35 -0.11 5.27 -8.04
CA LEU A 35 1.11 5.66 -8.76
C LEU A 35 1.03 7.10 -9.28
N GLN A 36 -0.14 7.56 -9.74
CA GLN A 36 -0.33 8.95 -10.15
C GLN A 36 -0.12 9.90 -8.96
N MET A 37 -0.66 9.58 -7.78
CA MET A 37 -0.51 10.38 -6.57
C MET A 37 0.94 10.42 -6.07
N LEU A 38 1.63 9.28 -6.08
CA LEU A 38 3.06 9.20 -5.72
C LEU A 38 3.94 10.05 -6.64
N ASN A 39 3.65 10.08 -7.94
CA ASN A 39 4.37 10.93 -8.89
C ASN A 39 4.02 12.41 -8.73
N ALA A 40 2.80 12.73 -8.29
CA ALA A 40 2.32 14.11 -8.15
C ALA A 40 2.74 14.77 -6.84
N SER A 41 3.06 14.00 -5.79
CA SER A 41 3.38 14.54 -4.46
C SER A 41 4.61 13.87 -3.84
N ALA A 42 5.66 14.68 -3.64
CA ALA A 42 6.86 14.27 -2.91
C ALA A 42 6.67 14.28 -1.37
N ASP A 43 5.55 14.82 -0.88
CA ASP A 43 5.25 14.93 0.56
C ASP A 43 4.65 13.63 1.14
N ILE A 44 4.50 12.59 0.31
CA ILE A 44 4.03 11.28 0.77
C ILE A 44 5.20 10.59 1.48
N GLU A 45 5.13 10.54 2.81
CA GLU A 45 6.19 9.96 3.65
C GLU A 45 6.03 8.46 3.92
N MET A 46 4.89 7.86 3.56
CA MET A 46 4.64 6.43 3.69
C MET A 46 3.57 5.98 2.70
N PHE A 47 3.78 4.81 2.12
CA PHE A 47 2.81 4.11 1.29
C PHE A 47 2.29 2.87 2.03
N ILE A 48 0.97 2.77 2.16
CA ILE A 48 0.28 1.62 2.73
C ILE A 48 -0.54 0.98 1.62
N SER A 49 -0.41 -0.32 1.42
CA SER A 49 -1.09 -1.02 0.32
C SER A 49 -1.66 -2.37 0.77
N ASP A 50 -2.87 -2.70 0.31
CA ASP A 50 -3.25 -4.10 0.17
C ASP A 50 -2.42 -4.74 -0.94
N LEU A 51 -2.05 -6.00 -0.75
CA LEU A 51 -1.32 -6.79 -1.71
C LEU A 51 -2.26 -7.45 -2.72
N MET A 52 -3.49 -7.77 -2.31
CA MET A 52 -4.49 -8.47 -3.13
C MET A 52 -5.46 -7.51 -3.79
N LEU A 53 -4.93 -6.61 -4.61
CA LEU A 53 -5.76 -5.67 -5.36
C LEU A 53 -6.26 -6.29 -6.67
N PRO A 54 -7.57 -6.24 -6.96
CA PRO A 54 -8.10 -6.49 -8.29
C PRO A 54 -7.77 -5.32 -9.22
N GLY A 55 -7.63 -5.58 -10.52
CA GLY A 55 -7.44 -4.54 -11.53
C GLY A 55 -6.38 -4.88 -12.58
N ASN A 56 -5.98 -3.86 -13.34
CA ASN A 56 -4.96 -3.99 -14.38
C ASN A 56 -3.54 -4.01 -13.80
N LEU A 57 -3.30 -3.29 -12.70
CA LEU A 57 -2.08 -3.38 -11.92
C LEU A 57 -2.35 -4.16 -10.63
N SER A 58 -1.69 -5.30 -10.50
CA SER A 58 -1.70 -6.05 -9.25
C SER A 58 -0.96 -5.29 -8.15
N GLY A 59 -1.34 -5.52 -6.88
CA GLY A 59 -0.63 -4.90 -5.74
C GLY A 59 0.88 -5.20 -5.74
N ALA A 60 1.28 -6.40 -6.17
CA ALA A 60 2.70 -6.76 -6.34
C ALA A 60 3.42 -5.89 -7.38
N GLU A 61 2.80 -5.62 -8.53
CA GLU A 61 3.35 -4.73 -9.56
C GLU A 61 3.47 -3.29 -9.07
N VAL A 62 2.47 -2.80 -8.33
CA VAL A 62 2.52 -1.48 -7.69
C VAL A 62 3.69 -1.41 -6.71
N ILE A 63 3.82 -2.38 -5.80
CA ILE A 63 4.91 -2.41 -4.82
C ILE A 63 6.28 -2.47 -5.51
N GLN A 64 6.42 -3.28 -6.55
CA GLN A 64 7.65 -3.34 -7.33
C GLN A 64 7.96 -1.99 -7.96
N HIS A 65 6.97 -1.31 -8.54
CA HIS A 65 7.13 0.03 -9.09
C HIS A 65 7.55 1.03 -8.01
N VAL A 66 6.91 1.01 -6.83
CA VAL A 66 7.25 1.89 -5.71
C VAL A 66 8.69 1.66 -5.25
N ARG A 67 9.10 0.40 -5.06
CA ARG A 67 10.48 0.06 -4.67
C ARG A 67 11.53 0.53 -5.67
N GLN A 68 11.22 0.52 -6.96
CA GLN A 68 12.13 0.94 -8.02
C GLN A 68 12.25 2.46 -8.14
N HIS A 69 11.14 3.21 -8.03
CA HIS A 69 11.10 4.64 -8.30
C HIS A 69 11.15 5.51 -7.04
N PHE A 70 10.72 4.96 -5.90
CA PHE A 70 10.69 5.64 -4.60
C PHE A 70 11.41 4.77 -3.54
N PRO A 71 12.71 4.47 -3.73
CA PRO A 71 13.44 3.51 -2.88
C PRO A 71 13.55 3.92 -1.40
N HIS A 72 13.35 5.21 -1.10
CA HIS A 72 13.36 5.74 0.26
C HIS A 72 11.98 5.82 0.90
N LEU A 73 10.91 5.57 0.14
CA LEU A 73 9.55 5.62 0.65
C LEU A 73 9.26 4.33 1.45
N PRO A 74 8.99 4.42 2.76
CA PRO A 74 8.54 3.27 3.53
C PRO A 74 7.24 2.70 2.96
N VAL A 75 7.22 1.37 2.81
CA VAL A 75 6.05 0.62 2.33
C VAL A 75 5.56 -0.30 3.44
N LEU A 76 4.29 -0.16 3.83
CA LEU A 76 3.59 -1.07 4.72
C LEU A 76 2.55 -1.87 3.93
N LEU A 77 2.61 -3.19 4.05
CA LEU A 77 1.64 -4.08 3.43
C LEU A 77 0.65 -4.57 4.46
N ILE A 78 -0.63 -4.47 4.13
CA ILE A 78 -1.74 -4.93 4.97
C ILE A 78 -2.52 -5.94 4.16
N SER A 79 -2.81 -7.11 4.71
CA SER A 79 -3.75 -8.04 4.08
C SER A 79 -4.51 -8.81 5.14
N GLY A 80 -5.78 -9.08 4.85
CA GLY A 80 -6.63 -9.95 5.67
C GLY A 80 -6.29 -11.44 5.57
N GLN A 81 -5.38 -11.84 4.67
CA GLN A 81 -4.93 -13.21 4.51
C GLN A 81 -3.55 -13.45 5.15
N ASP A 82 -3.22 -14.71 5.44
CA ASP A 82 -1.89 -15.05 6.00
C ASP A 82 -0.79 -14.84 4.95
N LEU A 83 -0.12 -13.69 5.03
CA LEU A 83 0.98 -13.30 4.14
C LEU A 83 2.33 -13.92 4.52
N ARG A 84 2.39 -14.81 5.51
CA ARG A 84 3.65 -15.46 5.88
C ARG A 84 4.21 -16.23 4.67
N PRO A 85 5.51 -16.10 4.35
CA PRO A 85 6.12 -16.82 3.22
C PRO A 85 5.88 -18.33 3.26
N ALA A 86 5.73 -18.90 4.47
CA ALA A 86 5.40 -20.30 4.69
C ALA A 86 4.04 -20.74 4.10
N HIS A 87 3.09 -19.82 3.96
CA HIS A 87 1.74 -20.09 3.45
C HIS A 87 1.45 -19.41 2.11
N ASN A 88 2.31 -18.51 1.64
CA ASN A 88 2.12 -17.84 0.35
C ASN A 88 3.47 -17.56 -0.37
N PRO A 89 4.04 -18.58 -1.04
CA PRO A 89 5.38 -18.52 -1.65
C PRO A 89 5.48 -17.61 -2.88
N GLN A 90 4.35 -17.09 -3.38
CA GLN A 90 4.32 -16.13 -4.50
C GLN A 90 4.46 -14.68 -4.05
N LEU A 91 4.46 -14.42 -2.74
CA LEU A 91 4.65 -13.08 -2.23
C LEU A 91 6.10 -12.63 -2.45
N PRO A 92 6.32 -11.37 -2.86
CA PRO A 92 7.66 -10.81 -2.91
C PRO A 92 8.27 -10.87 -1.51
N ASP A 93 9.58 -11.13 -1.41
CA ASP A 93 10.29 -11.09 -0.13
C ASP A 93 10.20 -9.66 0.45
N VAL A 94 9.23 -9.50 1.34
CA VAL A 94 8.95 -8.30 2.10
C VAL A 94 9.58 -8.56 3.45
N GLY A 95 10.90 -8.43 3.49
CA GLY A 95 11.73 -8.68 4.66
C GLY A 95 10.98 -8.27 5.92
N ALA A 96 10.55 -9.26 6.69
CA ALA A 96 9.70 -9.05 7.84
C ALA A 96 10.44 -8.11 8.78
N VAL A 97 9.91 -6.91 8.99
CA VAL A 97 10.43 -5.99 9.98
C VAL A 97 10.13 -6.62 11.34
N THR A 98 11.17 -7.19 11.95
CA THR A 98 11.19 -7.66 13.35
C THR A 98 11.26 -6.46 14.28
#